data_AF-I4A0A1-F1
#
_entry.id   AF-I4A0A1-F1
#
_cell.length_a   1.000
_cell.length_b   1.000
_cell.length_c   1.000
_cell.angle_alpha   90.00
_cell.angle_beta   90.00
_cell.angle_gamma   90.00
#
_symmetry.space_group_name_H-M   'P 1'
#
loop_
_entity.id
_entity.type
_entity.pdbx_description
1 polymer ?
#
loop_
_entity_poly.entity_id
_entity_poly.type
_entity_poly.pdbx_seq_one_letter_code
_entity_poly.pdbx_strand_id
1 'polypeptide(L)'
;MKTIEKIQQIVANKGVSAVDLALNVSAMSDGRTTLLEELNEKELTLLLKCYAPKANLNDYVTHLEIEDEKKRLRSIVLKIATKIGVHSSESWAPFNNFMLKSSILHKPLKDYDLRELKELVKQFKSMERKEDTYRKVAGSKPWFRKLGGKPSEN
;
A
#
# COMPACT_ATOMS: atom_id res chain seq x y z
N MET A 1 -1.83 36.95 -13.96
CA MET A 1 -0.53 37.61 -13.75
C MET A 1 0.32 36.99 -12.63
N LYS A 2 -0.09 37.00 -11.35
CA LYS A 2 0.74 36.50 -10.23
C LYS A 2 1.30 35.07 -10.39
N THR A 3 0.56 34.16 -11.01
CA THR A 3 1.00 32.76 -11.23
C THR A 3 2.07 32.63 -12.31
N ILE A 4 1.94 33.39 -13.40
CA ILE A 4 2.88 33.39 -14.55
C ILE A 4 4.24 33.91 -14.09
N GLU A 5 4.26 35.06 -13.42
CA GLU A 5 5.48 35.66 -12.85
C GLU A 5 6.20 34.69 -11.92
N LYS A 6 5.44 33.94 -11.11
CA LYS A 6 5.98 32.94 -10.21
C LYS A 6 6.60 31.76 -10.96
N ILE A 7 5.96 31.27 -12.03
CA ILE A 7 6.52 30.21 -12.88
C ILE A 7 7.82 30.71 -13.52
N GLN A 8 7.82 31.92 -14.09
CA GLN A 8 9.00 32.52 -14.71
C GLN A 8 10.17 32.64 -13.71
N GLN A 9 9.92 33.10 -12.49
CA GLN A 9 10.94 33.15 -11.43
C GLN A 9 11.48 31.75 -11.08
N ILE A 10 10.61 30.74 -10.92
CA ILE A 10 11.04 29.38 -10.58
C ILE A 10 11.87 28.76 -11.72
N VAL A 11 11.42 28.91 -12.96
CA VAL A 11 12.08 28.41 -14.16
C VAL A 11 13.47 29.06 -14.30
N ALA A 12 13.57 30.38 -14.11
CA ALA A 12 14.83 31.10 -14.12
C ALA A 12 15.78 30.63 -13.00
N ASN A 13 15.28 30.51 -11.76
CA ASN A 13 16.09 30.05 -10.62
C ASN A 13 16.57 28.60 -10.79
N LYS A 14 15.81 27.76 -11.49
CA LYS A 14 16.16 26.36 -11.79
C LYS A 14 17.00 26.18 -13.05
N GLY A 15 17.26 27.25 -13.82
CA GLY A 15 18.01 27.17 -15.07
C GLY A 15 17.32 26.37 -16.17
N VAL A 16 15.98 26.32 -16.18
CA VAL A 16 15.21 25.61 -17.20
C VAL A 16 15.31 26.36 -18.53
N SER A 17 15.64 25.67 -19.61
CA SER A 17 15.79 26.30 -20.92
C SER A 17 14.45 26.79 -21.49
N ALA A 18 14.49 27.79 -22.36
CA ALA A 18 13.29 28.30 -23.03
C ALA A 18 12.58 27.22 -23.87
N VAL A 19 13.36 26.29 -24.45
CA VAL A 19 12.82 25.15 -25.23
C VAL A 19 12.08 24.18 -24.31
N ASP A 20 12.66 23.84 -23.16
CA ASP A 20 12.02 22.93 -22.20
C ASP A 20 10.74 23.54 -21.61
N LEU A 21 10.74 24.86 -21.36
CA LEU A 21 9.54 25.56 -20.94
C LEU A 21 8.44 25.49 -22.01
N ALA A 22 8.78 25.76 -23.27
CA ALA A 22 7.82 25.68 -24.38
C ALA A 22 7.26 24.26 -24.56
N LEU A 23 8.09 23.23 -24.41
CA LEU A 23 7.66 21.83 -24.44
C LEU A 23 6.68 21.51 -23.32
N ASN A 24 6.96 21.98 -22.09
CA ASN A 24 6.06 21.76 -20.96
C ASN A 24 4.75 22.54 -21.10
N VAL A 25 4.79 23.76 -21.65
CA VAL A 25 3.57 24.55 -21.96
C VAL A 25 2.73 23.85 -23.03
N SER A 26 3.37 23.31 -24.08
CA SER A 26 2.72 22.48 -25.08
C SER A 26 2.09 21.25 -24.46
N ALA A 27 2.79 20.56 -23.56
CA ALA A 27 2.26 19.37 -22.89
C ALA A 27 1.06 19.69 -21.99
N MET A 28 1.08 20.82 -21.27
CA MET A 28 -0.04 21.22 -20.38
C MET A 28 -1.28 21.68 -21.14
N SER A 29 -1.13 22.14 -22.38
CA SER A 29 -2.22 22.62 -23.22
C SER A 29 -2.68 21.61 -24.27
N ASP A 30 -2.25 20.35 -24.15
CA ASP A 30 -2.48 19.29 -25.14
C ASP A 30 -2.07 19.68 -26.58
N GLY A 31 -0.97 20.44 -26.69
CA GLY A 31 -0.40 20.89 -27.96
C GLY A 31 -1.03 22.17 -28.53
N ARG A 32 -1.97 22.80 -27.81
CA ARG A 32 -2.66 24.01 -28.28
C ARG A 32 -1.74 25.23 -28.36
N THR A 33 -0.79 25.37 -27.44
CA THR A 33 0.09 26.55 -27.37
C THR A 33 1.45 26.23 -26.77
N THR A 34 2.45 27.02 -27.14
CA THR A 34 3.78 27.05 -26.52
C THR A 34 4.01 28.30 -25.68
N LEU A 35 3.02 29.21 -25.63
CA LEU A 35 3.11 30.49 -24.93
C LEU A 35 2.45 30.38 -23.55
N LEU A 36 3.17 30.83 -22.53
CA LEU A 36 2.73 30.71 -21.14
C LEU A 36 1.47 31.57 -20.86
N GLU A 37 1.33 32.67 -21.60
CA GLU A 37 0.23 33.63 -21.53
C GLU A 37 -1.09 33.07 -22.09
N GLU A 38 -1.01 32.04 -22.93
CA GLU A 38 -2.18 31.39 -23.55
C GLU A 38 -2.71 30.19 -22.75
N LEU A 39 -2.06 29.86 -21.62
CA LEU A 39 -2.55 28.86 -20.70
C LEU A 39 -3.70 29.40 -19.85
N ASN A 40 -4.72 28.56 -19.66
CA ASN A 40 -5.80 28.86 -18.72
C ASN A 40 -5.34 28.67 -17.27
N GLU A 41 -6.13 29.14 -16.30
CA GLU A 41 -5.76 29.10 -14.88
C GLU A 41 -5.51 27.68 -14.35
N LYS A 42 -6.22 26.67 -14.87
CA LYS A 42 -6.05 25.27 -14.46
C LYS A 42 -4.72 24.72 -14.98
N GLU A 43 -4.42 24.95 -16.25
CA GLU A 43 -3.14 24.57 -16.89
C GLU A 43 -1.96 25.26 -16.22
N LEU A 44 -2.06 26.57 -15.94
CA LEU A 44 -1.06 27.33 -15.19
C LEU A 44 -0.83 26.75 -13.77
N THR A 45 -1.91 26.36 -13.10
CA THR A 45 -1.82 25.76 -11.76
C THR A 45 -1.14 24.38 -11.81
N LEU A 46 -1.42 23.58 -12.83
CA LEU A 46 -0.76 22.29 -13.05
C LEU A 46 0.72 22.47 -13.36
N LEU A 47 1.04 23.38 -14.29
CA LEU A 47 2.43 23.70 -14.64
C LEU A 47 3.21 24.20 -13.42
N LEU A 48 2.60 25.05 -12.59
CA LEU A 48 3.21 25.50 -11.34
C LEU A 48 3.49 24.34 -10.37
N LYS A 49 2.61 23.33 -10.29
CA LYS A 49 2.84 22.13 -9.46
C LYS A 49 4.01 21.29 -9.97
N CYS A 50 4.25 21.23 -11.28
CA CYS A 50 5.41 20.55 -11.86
C CYS A 50 6.72 21.22 -11.45
N TYR A 51 6.78 22.55 -11.49
CA TYR A 51 8.01 23.29 -11.19
C TYR A 51 8.23 23.58 -9.71
N ALA A 52 7.16 23.73 -8.94
CA ALA A 52 7.20 23.90 -7.49
C ALA A 52 6.20 22.94 -6.84
N PRO A 53 6.50 21.64 -6.81
CA PRO A 53 5.73 20.69 -6.03
C PRO A 53 5.84 21.15 -4.58
N LYS A 54 4.79 21.78 -4.06
CA LYS A 54 4.68 21.96 -2.61
C LYS A 54 4.59 20.56 -2.05
N ALA A 55 5.56 20.18 -1.22
CA ALA A 55 5.37 19.04 -0.34
C ALA A 55 4.13 19.36 0.50
N ASN A 56 3.00 18.78 0.12
CA ASN A 56 1.80 18.88 0.93
C ASN A 56 2.07 18.01 2.14
N LEU A 57 2.45 18.64 3.25
CA LEU A 57 2.69 17.96 4.53
C LEU A 57 1.53 17.02 4.85
N ASN A 58 0.30 17.39 4.48
CA ASN A 58 -0.88 16.58 4.69
C ASN A 58 -0.87 15.28 3.86
N ASP A 59 -0.41 15.33 2.60
CA ASP A 59 -0.32 14.14 1.76
C ASP A 59 0.79 13.20 2.26
N TYR A 60 1.93 13.75 2.70
CA TYR A 60 3.02 12.97 3.30
C TYR A 60 2.59 12.31 4.62
N VAL A 61 1.92 13.06 5.51
CA VAL A 61 1.34 12.53 6.75
C VAL A 61 0.34 11.42 6.44
N THR A 62 -0.56 11.63 5.48
CA THR A 62 -1.53 10.62 5.06
C THR A 62 -0.85 9.35 4.53
N HIS A 63 0.21 9.48 3.73
CA HIS A 63 0.98 8.34 3.23
C HIS A 63 1.67 7.56 4.35
N LEU A 64 2.26 8.25 5.34
CA LEU A 64 2.88 7.61 6.50
C LEU A 64 1.85 6.85 7.34
N GLU A 65 0.69 7.48 7.61
CA GLU A 65 -0.42 6.85 8.35
C GLU A 65 -0.92 5.58 7.65
N ILE A 66 -1.05 5.63 6.31
CA ILE A 66 -1.45 4.46 5.50
C ILE A 66 -0.41 3.34 5.62
N GLU A 67 0.88 3.65 5.51
CA GLU A 67 1.92 2.63 5.59
C GLU A 67 2.05 2.04 7.00
N ASP A 68 1.90 2.85 8.04
CA ASP A 68 1.90 2.35 9.42
C ASP A 68 0.68 1.47 9.71
N GLU A 69 -0.49 1.82 9.19
CA GLU A 69 -1.67 0.96 9.29
C GLU A 69 -1.46 -0.36 8.52
N LYS A 70 -0.85 -0.34 7.34
CA LYS A 70 -0.50 -1.56 6.59
C LYS A 70 0.47 -2.43 7.40
N LYS A 71 1.49 -1.86 8.03
CA LYS A 71 2.41 -2.60 8.91
C LYS A 71 1.67 -3.23 10.09
N ARG A 72 0.78 -2.46 10.75
CA ARG A 72 -0.04 -2.94 11.87
C ARG A 72 -0.91 -4.13 11.46
N LEU A 73 -1.60 -4.04 10.32
CA LEU A 73 -2.46 -5.12 9.81
C LEU A 73 -1.66 -6.37 9.44
N ARG A 74 -0.49 -6.22 8.78
CA ARG A 74 0.42 -7.34 8.52
C ARG A 74 0.88 -8.02 9.82
N SER A 75 1.23 -7.24 10.83
CA SER A 75 1.61 -7.76 12.16
C SER A 75 0.47 -8.57 12.80
N ILE A 76 -0.77 -8.10 12.70
CA ILE A 76 -1.95 -8.85 13.17
C ILE A 76 -2.09 -10.18 12.44
N VAL A 77 -1.99 -10.19 11.11
CA VAL A 77 -2.06 -11.42 10.29
C VAL A 77 -0.99 -12.41 10.75
N LEU A 78 0.27 -11.97 10.86
CA LEU A 78 1.37 -12.83 11.29
C LEU A 78 1.18 -13.38 12.70
N LYS A 79 0.75 -12.53 13.64
CA LYS A 79 0.45 -12.97 15.02
C LYS A 79 -0.59 -14.07 15.06
N ILE A 80 -1.67 -13.93 14.29
CA ILE A 80 -2.72 -14.95 14.22
C ILE A 80 -2.18 -16.19 13.52
N ALA A 81 -1.49 -16.04 12.38
CA ALA A 81 -0.91 -17.13 11.61
C ALA A 81 0.00 -18.02 12.47
N THR A 82 0.85 -17.41 13.31
CA THR A 82 1.69 -18.13 14.27
C THR A 82 0.85 -18.85 15.33
N LYS A 83 -0.15 -18.16 15.91
CA LYS A 83 -1.03 -18.75 16.95
C LYS A 83 -1.81 -19.98 16.46
N ILE A 84 -2.20 -20.01 15.18
CA ILE A 84 -2.95 -21.12 14.57
C ILE A 84 -2.03 -22.10 13.81
N GLY A 85 -0.71 -21.94 13.90
CA GLY A 85 0.28 -22.85 13.32
C GLY A 85 0.37 -22.83 11.79
N VAL A 86 -0.07 -21.75 11.13
CA VAL A 86 0.12 -21.53 9.69
C VAL A 86 1.49 -20.91 9.39
N HIS A 87 2.08 -20.20 10.36
CA HIS A 87 3.42 -19.64 10.29
C HIS A 87 4.29 -20.16 11.45
N SER A 88 5.57 -20.44 11.19
CA SER A 88 6.58 -20.76 12.19
C SER A 88 7.83 -19.89 12.00
N SER A 89 8.58 -19.66 13.08
CA SER A 89 9.84 -18.91 13.03
C SER A 89 10.93 -19.59 12.20
N GLU A 90 10.85 -20.91 12.04
CA GLU A 90 11.84 -21.71 11.31
C GLU A 90 11.66 -21.61 9.79
N SER A 91 10.45 -21.36 9.30
CA SER A 91 10.21 -21.29 7.86
C SER A 91 9.01 -20.42 7.47
N TRP A 92 9.24 -19.58 6.47
CA TRP A 92 8.19 -18.81 5.78
C TRP A 92 7.45 -19.63 4.73
N ALA A 93 7.98 -20.77 4.30
CA ALA A 93 7.41 -21.55 3.19
C ALA A 93 5.95 -21.99 3.44
N PRO A 94 5.56 -22.50 4.63
CA PRO A 94 4.17 -22.88 4.90
C PRO A 94 3.22 -21.68 4.80
N PHE A 95 3.62 -20.54 5.36
CA PHE A 95 2.83 -19.31 5.32
C PHE A 95 2.70 -18.79 3.88
N ASN A 96 3.79 -18.72 3.12
CA ASN A 96 3.76 -18.26 1.74
C ASN A 96 2.93 -19.18 0.85
N ASN A 97 3.05 -20.49 1.02
CA ASN A 97 2.23 -21.47 0.31
C ASN A 97 0.74 -21.32 0.68
N PHE A 98 0.41 -21.08 1.95
CA PHE A 98 -0.96 -20.75 2.37
C PHE A 98 -1.45 -19.47 1.69
N MET A 99 -0.64 -18.41 1.68
CA MET A 99 -1.00 -17.15 1.04
C MET A 99 -1.31 -17.34 -0.44
N LEU A 100 -0.53 -18.14 -1.17
CA LEU A 100 -0.77 -18.38 -2.59
C LEU A 100 -1.96 -19.32 -2.84
N LYS A 101 -2.22 -20.30 -1.97
CA LYS A 101 -3.24 -21.34 -2.23
C LYS A 101 -4.58 -21.12 -1.55
N SER A 102 -4.63 -20.36 -0.46
CA SER A 102 -5.79 -20.36 0.44
C SER A 102 -6.16 -18.99 1.01
N SER A 103 -5.34 -17.95 0.80
CA SER A 103 -5.77 -16.59 1.12
C SER A 103 -6.84 -16.11 0.13
N ILE A 104 -7.62 -15.08 0.51
CA ILE A 104 -8.70 -14.53 -0.33
C ILE A 104 -8.22 -14.14 -1.75
N LEU A 105 -6.98 -13.65 -1.89
CA LEU A 105 -6.48 -13.09 -3.15
C LEU A 105 -5.28 -13.86 -3.73
N HIS A 106 -4.88 -14.98 -3.12
CA HIS A 106 -3.87 -15.88 -3.66
C HIS A 106 -2.51 -15.21 -4.00
N LYS A 107 -2.11 -14.19 -3.23
CA LYS A 107 -0.88 -13.42 -3.49
C LYS A 107 -0.02 -13.26 -2.23
N PRO A 108 1.27 -12.90 -2.37
CA PRO A 108 2.15 -12.68 -1.22
C PRO A 108 1.67 -11.52 -0.32
N LEU A 109 1.88 -11.63 1.00
CA LEU A 109 1.44 -10.64 1.99
C LEU A 109 1.96 -9.20 1.73
N LYS A 110 3.15 -9.09 1.12
CA LYS A 110 3.76 -7.80 0.78
C LYS A 110 2.96 -7.02 -0.28
N ASP A 111 2.26 -7.73 -1.17
CA ASP A 111 1.60 -7.16 -2.36
C ASP A 111 0.14 -6.77 -2.08
N TYR A 112 -0.30 -6.82 -0.82
CA TYR A 112 -1.62 -6.35 -0.41
C TYR A 112 -1.64 -4.84 -0.18
N ASP A 113 -2.72 -4.22 -0.66
CA ASP A 113 -3.09 -2.86 -0.30
C ASP A 113 -3.81 -2.79 1.07
N LEU A 114 -4.13 -1.57 1.50
CA LEU A 114 -4.75 -1.33 2.80
C LEU A 114 -6.15 -1.97 2.93
N ARG A 115 -6.97 -1.93 1.88
CA ARG A 115 -8.34 -2.47 1.91
C ARG A 115 -8.29 -4.00 1.92
N GLU A 116 -7.46 -4.57 1.07
CA GLU A 116 -7.25 -6.01 0.97
C GLU A 116 -6.67 -6.58 2.28
N LEU A 117 -5.74 -5.86 2.94
CA LEU A 117 -5.22 -6.27 4.26
C LEU A 117 -6.32 -6.33 5.32
N LYS A 118 -7.31 -5.43 5.30
CA LYS A 118 -8.44 -5.48 6.23
C LYS A 118 -9.29 -6.73 6.02
N GLU A 119 -9.55 -7.11 4.77
CA GLU A 119 -10.25 -8.36 4.44
C GLU A 119 -9.43 -9.60 4.82
N LEU A 120 -8.11 -9.56 4.59
CA LEU A 120 -7.21 -10.63 5.02
C LEU A 120 -7.23 -10.81 6.54
N VAL A 121 -7.22 -9.71 7.31
CA VAL A 121 -7.36 -9.77 8.78
C VAL A 121 -8.69 -10.41 9.19
N LYS A 122 -9.80 -10.14 8.50
CA LYS A 122 -11.08 -10.80 8.77
C LYS A 122 -11.00 -12.31 8.52
N GLN A 123 -10.36 -12.74 7.42
CA GLN A 123 -10.12 -14.16 7.15
C GLN A 123 -9.36 -14.83 8.29
N PHE A 124 -8.22 -14.27 8.68
CA PHE A 124 -7.38 -14.83 9.75
C PHE A 124 -8.11 -14.87 11.10
N LYS A 125 -8.86 -13.83 11.47
CA LYS A 125 -9.70 -13.84 12.68
C LYS A 125 -10.79 -14.92 12.65
N SER A 126 -11.39 -15.16 11.49
CA SER A 126 -12.37 -16.24 11.33
C SER A 126 -11.72 -17.61 11.53
N MET A 127 -10.54 -17.82 10.94
CA MET A 127 -9.74 -19.04 11.14
C MET A 127 -9.36 -19.25 12.60
N GLU A 128 -8.92 -18.18 13.29
CA GLU A 128 -8.59 -18.21 14.72
C GLU A 128 -9.78 -18.66 15.57
N ARG A 129 -10.98 -18.11 15.34
CA ARG A 129 -12.20 -18.51 16.07
C ARG A 129 -12.54 -19.98 15.85
N LYS A 130 -12.38 -20.47 14.61
CA LYS A 130 -12.57 -21.89 14.30
C LYS A 130 -11.56 -22.75 15.04
N GLU A 131 -10.28 -22.39 14.96
CA GLU A 131 -9.19 -23.08 15.67
C GLU A 131 -9.46 -23.14 17.18
N ASP A 132 -9.84 -22.02 17.80
CA ASP A 132 -10.13 -21.93 19.24
C ASP A 132 -11.37 -22.76 19.65
N THR A 133 -12.35 -22.91 18.76
CA THR A 133 -13.47 -23.84 18.94
C THR A 133 -12.99 -25.28 18.90
N TYR A 134 -12.20 -25.64 17.88
CA TYR A 134 -11.69 -27.01 17.74
C TYR A 134 -10.73 -27.40 18.87
N ARG A 135 -9.95 -26.47 19.44
CA ARG A 135 -9.10 -26.74 20.62
C ARG A 135 -9.88 -27.30 21.81
N LYS A 136 -11.19 -27.08 21.89
CA LYS A 136 -12.06 -27.61 22.97
C LYS A 136 -12.61 -29.01 22.65
N VAL A 137 -12.56 -29.43 21.40
CA VAL A 137 -13.05 -30.73 20.93
C VAL A 137 -11.93 -31.75 21.04
N ALA A 138 -12.09 -32.72 21.95
CA ALA A 138 -11.13 -33.79 22.15
C ALA A 138 -10.89 -34.58 20.86
N GLY A 139 -9.62 -34.95 20.60
CA GLY A 139 -9.22 -35.67 19.39
C GLY A 139 -9.07 -34.81 18.12
N SER A 140 -9.40 -33.51 18.15
CA SER A 140 -9.16 -32.63 17.01
C SER A 140 -7.67 -32.28 16.85
N LYS A 141 -7.24 -31.92 15.63
CA LYS A 141 -5.85 -31.47 15.38
C LYS A 141 -5.43 -30.30 16.29
N PRO A 142 -6.26 -29.25 16.49
CA PRO A 142 -5.92 -28.16 17.40
C PRO A 142 -5.85 -28.57 18.87
N TRP A 143 -6.67 -29.55 19.29
CA TRP A 143 -6.63 -30.10 20.64
C TRP A 143 -5.33 -30.87 20.90
N PHE A 144 -4.90 -31.73 19.96
CA PHE A 144 -3.60 -32.41 20.06
C PHE A 144 -2.43 -31.43 20.11
N ARG A 145 -2.46 -30.41 19.23
CA ARG A 145 -1.43 -29.35 19.20
C ARG A 145 -1.32 -28.60 20.52
N LYS A 146 -2.44 -28.34 21.20
CA LYS A 146 -2.46 -27.72 22.54
C LYS A 146 -1.77 -28.59 23.59
N LEU A 147 -1.87 -29.91 23.47
CA LEU A 147 -1.29 -30.89 24.40
C LEU A 147 0.14 -31.31 24.05
N GLY A 148 0.74 -30.75 22.98
CA GLY A 148 2.07 -31.14 22.50
C GLY A 148 2.11 -32.48 21.76
N GLY A 149 0.94 -33.07 21.45
CA GLY A 149 0.81 -34.32 20.71
C GLY A 149 0.53 -34.12 19.23
N LYS A 150 0.68 -35.19 18.45
CA LYS A 150 0.18 -35.28 17.07
C LYS A 150 -1.03 -36.23 17.06
N PRO A 151 -2.09 -35.94 16.28
CA PRO A 151 -3.14 -36.92 16.05
C PRO A 151 -2.55 -38.18 15.40
N SER A 152 -3.11 -39.33 15.73
CA SER A 152 -2.89 -40.58 14.98
C SER A 152 -3.20 -40.34 13.50
N GLU A 153 -2.20 -40.47 12.64
CA GLU A 153 -2.41 -40.51 11.19
C GLU A 153 -2.93 -41.91 10.86
N ASN A 154 -4.21 -41.99 10.48
CA ASN A 154 -4.78 -43.17 9.81
C ASN A 154 -4.43 -43.13 8.33
#